data_AF-A0A023CWW0-F1
#
_entry.id   AF-A0A023CWW0-F1
#
_cell.length_a   1.000
_cell.length_b   1.000
_cell.length_c   1.000
_cell.angle_alpha   90.00
_cell.angle_beta   90.00
_cell.angle_gamma   90.00
#
_symmetry.space_group_name_H-M   'P 1'
#
loop_
_entity.id
_entity.type
_entity.pdbx_description
1 polymer ?
#
loop_
_entity_poly.entity_id
_entity_poly.type
_entity_poly.pdbx_seq_one_letter_code
_entity_poly.pdbx_strand_id
1 'polypeptide(L)'
;MKTLKLKNSFLVVIGSLLGSYLYLVPFFYDKKMRVGNFLERDLNFHLSRLYGIGHAFSNPINYISFKGVGHGVNYFYPWLTFYPAYIFYKLFNNGTFSLIFFLFLLTFFTFITSYYSCKAAFKNNKAAAIFSILYTFSGYRAVDVFQRCDIGEIIAITFFPIILLSFYKIIIKYDFDYWLLLSLSFSLVIYSHVLSAVFLAFTLLLLLICLWANLEYKRTLLIKISESALLTIGLTSFYWLPMLQQMRFIEINPPAIRDLNFTALDLSWLINNSLNNSINIGGAILGLVLLTVFVVSSSRLKVEGYTYRVVWLITVVLILLSTKLFPWSLLQNTPLKIIQYPWRFLEVATLLISAIGAWLLKDTKTKNIILLLFLSLSINTSISFNITKESWFSVDKNTFMSSVIGKESLDYYPIISAGQNKDSIGNKEFVVNGKTKKVPFVASDTHVTIPVSPNKDGKFLNTPFLKYLGVHATIDGKETKVKTSNRGTVQLYVPKNSKKIIITSRYTRLGNVAKLISVFSLAALIFLYLRKIYQKHDKSKSPVIKS
;
A
#
# COMPACT_ATOMS: atom_id res chain seq x y z
N MET A 1 14.07 -16.96 -33.87
CA MET A 1 13.06 -16.98 -32.78
C MET A 1 13.49 -16.26 -31.50
N LYS A 2 14.73 -16.44 -30.99
CA LYS A 2 15.25 -15.69 -29.81
C LYS A 2 15.31 -14.18 -30.06
N THR A 3 15.84 -13.74 -31.20
CA THR A 3 15.90 -12.32 -31.62
C THR A 3 14.52 -11.64 -31.71
N LEU A 4 13.51 -12.36 -32.22
CA LEU A 4 12.12 -11.86 -32.28
C LEU A 4 11.47 -11.72 -30.88
N LYS A 5 11.76 -12.65 -29.96
CA LYS A 5 11.31 -12.57 -28.55
C LYS A 5 11.98 -11.41 -27.80
N LEU A 6 13.27 -11.18 -28.05
CA LEU A 6 14.03 -10.04 -27.53
C LEU A 6 13.45 -8.71 -28.03
N LYS A 7 13.19 -8.59 -29.34
CA LYS A 7 12.60 -7.39 -29.95
C LYS A 7 11.21 -7.06 -29.36
N ASN A 8 10.36 -8.07 -29.17
CA ASN A 8 9.04 -7.85 -28.56
C ASN A 8 9.11 -7.45 -27.09
N SER A 9 10.04 -8.02 -26.32
CA SER A 9 10.21 -7.64 -24.90
C SER A 9 10.74 -6.22 -24.76
N PHE A 10 11.68 -5.83 -25.63
CA PHE A 10 12.22 -4.48 -25.69
C PHE A 10 11.14 -3.42 -25.99
N LEU A 11 10.28 -3.69 -26.98
CA LEU A 11 9.16 -2.80 -27.31
C LEU A 11 8.17 -2.63 -26.15
N VAL A 12 7.88 -3.71 -25.41
CA VAL A 12 7.00 -3.64 -24.23
C VAL A 12 7.63 -2.77 -23.14
N VAL A 13 8.93 -2.91 -22.89
CA VAL A 13 9.64 -2.11 -21.88
C VAL A 13 9.64 -0.63 -22.27
N ILE A 14 10.02 -0.28 -23.51
CA ILE A 14 10.02 1.11 -23.97
C ILE A 14 8.61 1.69 -23.98
N GLY A 15 7.63 0.95 -24.49
CA GLY A 15 6.23 1.38 -24.49
C GLY A 15 5.71 1.63 -23.07
N SER A 16 6.11 0.81 -22.10
CA SER A 16 5.76 0.98 -20.69
C SER A 16 6.42 2.22 -20.08
N LEU A 17 7.68 2.50 -20.41
CA LEU A 17 8.37 3.71 -19.95
C LEU A 17 7.70 4.97 -20.50
N LEU A 18 7.43 5.00 -21.82
CA LEU A 18 6.75 6.12 -22.47
C LEU A 18 5.34 6.30 -21.91
N GLY A 19 4.56 5.22 -21.78
CA GLY A 19 3.21 5.26 -21.20
C GLY A 19 3.21 5.77 -19.76
N SER A 20 4.21 5.40 -18.97
CA SER A 20 4.35 5.86 -17.57
C SER A 20 4.73 7.34 -17.48
N TYR A 21 5.58 7.81 -18.38
CA TYR A 21 5.89 9.24 -18.49
C TYR A 21 4.63 10.02 -18.87
N LEU A 22 3.95 9.60 -19.94
CA LEU A 22 2.71 10.23 -20.43
C LEU A 22 1.61 10.27 -19.36
N TYR A 23 1.47 9.20 -18.57
CA TYR A 23 0.52 9.16 -17.46
C TYR A 23 0.77 10.26 -16.43
N LEU A 24 2.04 10.56 -16.12
CA LEU A 24 2.44 11.52 -15.08
C LEU A 24 2.93 12.86 -15.64
N VAL A 25 2.68 13.16 -16.93
CA VAL A 25 3.16 14.38 -17.59
C VAL A 25 2.93 15.64 -16.76
N PRO A 26 1.74 15.89 -16.16
CA PRO A 26 1.53 17.12 -15.41
C PRO A 26 2.46 17.27 -14.19
N PHE A 27 2.76 16.18 -13.49
CA PHE A 27 3.71 16.21 -12.37
C PHE A 27 5.14 16.45 -12.82
N PHE A 28 5.55 15.92 -13.98
CA PHE A 28 6.88 16.19 -14.53
C PHE A 28 7.03 17.59 -15.09
N TYR A 29 5.95 18.13 -15.69
CA TYR A 29 5.95 19.42 -16.35
C TYR A 29 6.27 20.57 -15.37
N ASP A 30 5.59 20.62 -14.22
CA ASP A 30 5.79 21.70 -13.24
C ASP A 30 6.51 21.26 -11.97
N LYS A 31 6.86 19.97 -11.86
CA LYS A 31 7.60 19.37 -10.74
C LYS A 31 6.89 19.50 -9.39
N LYS A 32 5.55 19.60 -9.39
CA LYS A 32 4.76 19.62 -8.16
C LYS A 32 3.83 18.43 -8.07
N MET A 33 3.71 17.89 -6.87
CA MET A 33 2.65 16.94 -6.53
C MET A 33 1.37 17.71 -6.21
N ARG A 34 0.25 17.26 -6.76
CA ARG A 34 -1.06 17.84 -6.51
C ARG A 34 -2.03 16.75 -6.12
N VAL A 35 -2.99 17.13 -5.30
CA VAL A 35 -4.10 16.29 -4.91
C VAL A 35 -5.42 17.04 -5.09
N GLY A 36 -6.48 16.27 -5.27
CA GLY A 36 -7.83 16.79 -5.39
C GLY A 36 -8.36 17.29 -4.04
N ASN A 37 -9.55 17.88 -4.08
CA ASN A 37 -10.17 18.52 -2.92
C ASN A 37 -10.36 17.52 -1.78
N PHE A 38 -10.18 18.01 -0.54
CA PHE A 38 -10.44 17.27 0.71
C PHE A 38 -9.46 16.13 1.04
N LEU A 39 -8.39 15.92 0.24
CA LEU A 39 -7.48 14.77 0.38
C LEU A 39 -6.00 15.12 0.62
N GLU A 40 -5.70 16.39 0.93
CA GLU A 40 -4.35 16.84 1.38
C GLU A 40 -3.75 15.94 2.48
N ARG A 41 -4.61 15.41 3.34
CA ARG A 41 -4.20 14.62 4.51
C ARG A 41 -3.37 13.39 4.11
N ASP A 42 -3.75 12.68 3.05
CA ASP A 42 -3.06 11.45 2.61
C ASP A 42 -1.68 11.79 2.01
N LEU A 43 -1.60 12.78 1.11
CA LEU A 43 -0.33 13.24 0.55
C LEU A 43 0.64 13.69 1.66
N ASN A 44 0.19 14.53 2.59
CA ASN A 44 1.04 15.03 3.67
C ASN A 44 1.44 13.91 4.65
N PHE A 45 0.56 12.93 4.87
CA PHE A 45 0.90 11.73 5.64
C PHE A 45 2.04 10.95 4.97
N HIS A 46 1.96 10.67 3.67
CA HIS A 46 3.00 9.94 2.96
C HIS A 46 4.31 10.73 2.79
N LEU A 47 4.25 12.05 2.59
CA LEU A 47 5.43 12.94 2.60
C LEU A 47 6.11 12.92 3.97
N SER A 48 5.35 12.99 5.06
CA SER A 48 5.88 12.92 6.44
C SER A 48 6.56 11.58 6.69
N ARG A 49 5.97 10.48 6.20
CA ARG A 49 6.59 9.16 6.25
C ARG A 49 7.89 9.11 5.45
N LEU A 50 7.91 9.63 4.23
CA LEU A 50 9.13 9.69 3.42
C LEU A 50 10.25 10.42 4.15
N TYR A 51 9.93 11.53 4.81
CA TYR A 51 10.89 12.32 5.58
C TYR A 51 11.45 11.55 6.80
N GLY A 52 10.61 10.77 7.50
CA GLY A 52 10.97 10.10 8.76
C GLY A 52 11.33 8.60 8.71
N ILE A 53 11.31 7.95 7.53
CA ILE A 53 11.47 6.48 7.40
C ILE A 53 12.92 5.97 7.46
N GLY A 54 13.92 6.86 7.36
CA GLY A 54 15.31 6.48 7.07
C GLY A 54 15.95 5.46 8.03
N HIS A 55 15.51 5.40 9.28
CA HIS A 55 16.02 4.47 10.29
C HIS A 55 15.01 3.40 10.73
N ALA A 56 13.94 3.17 9.96
CA ALA A 56 12.86 2.25 10.36
C ALA A 56 13.30 0.80 10.63
N PHE A 57 14.45 0.35 10.09
CA PHE A 57 15.04 -0.97 10.36
C PHE A 57 15.59 -1.14 11.79
N SER A 58 16.01 -0.05 12.44
CA SER A 58 16.59 -0.06 13.80
C SER A 58 15.74 0.72 14.80
N ASN A 59 15.20 1.86 14.35
CA ASN A 59 14.45 2.84 15.12
C ASN A 59 13.07 3.01 14.45
N PRO A 60 12.07 2.21 14.86
CA PRO A 60 10.72 2.28 14.30
C PRO A 60 9.99 3.60 14.63
N ILE A 61 10.47 4.36 15.62
CA ILE A 61 9.93 5.67 15.97
C ILE A 61 10.87 6.74 15.45
N ASN A 62 10.30 7.75 14.80
CA ASN A 62 11.03 8.93 14.34
C ASN A 62 10.60 10.19 15.10
N TYR A 63 11.52 11.14 15.27
CA TYR A 63 11.28 12.36 16.05
C TYR A 63 11.35 13.65 15.23
N ILE A 64 11.41 13.56 13.90
CA ILE A 64 11.51 14.73 12.99
C ILE A 64 10.25 14.96 12.14
N SER A 65 9.46 13.92 11.88
CA SER A 65 8.19 14.03 11.15
C SER A 65 6.99 14.00 12.10
N PHE A 66 5.79 14.30 11.61
CA PHE A 66 4.55 14.28 12.41
C PHE A 66 4.62 15.17 13.66
N LYS A 67 4.91 16.47 13.47
CA LYS A 67 5.24 17.43 14.54
C LYS A 67 6.45 17.03 15.40
N GLY A 68 7.18 15.96 15.10
CA GLY A 68 8.34 15.50 15.88
C GLY A 68 7.99 15.02 17.30
N VAL A 69 6.82 14.39 17.49
CA VAL A 69 6.36 13.88 18.81
C VAL A 69 6.89 12.48 19.14
N GLY A 70 7.76 11.90 18.32
CA GLY A 70 8.14 10.49 18.45
C GLY A 70 7.02 9.57 17.96
N HIS A 71 6.56 9.75 16.73
CA HIS A 71 5.44 8.99 16.17
C HIS A 71 5.87 7.57 15.75
N GLY A 72 5.17 6.56 16.26
CA GLY A 72 5.46 5.14 16.03
C GLY A 72 4.82 4.55 14.76
N VAL A 73 4.54 5.38 13.74
CA VAL A 73 3.79 4.98 12.54
C VAL A 73 4.34 3.74 11.84
N ASN A 74 5.66 3.50 11.88
CA ASN A 74 6.30 2.36 11.22
C ASN A 74 5.97 1.00 11.88
N TYR A 75 5.42 0.99 13.09
CA TYR A 75 4.88 -0.24 13.69
C TYR A 75 3.53 -0.64 13.10
N PHE A 76 2.74 0.32 12.62
CA PHE A 76 1.34 0.12 12.29
C PHE A 76 1.06 0.25 10.80
N TYR A 77 1.85 1.05 10.08
CA TYR A 77 1.75 1.19 8.63
C TYR A 77 2.95 0.56 7.93
N PRO A 78 2.74 -0.41 7.01
CA PRO A 78 3.82 -1.06 6.27
C PRO A 78 4.71 -0.08 5.51
N TRP A 79 6.03 -0.23 5.60
CA TRP A 79 6.98 0.76 5.09
C TRP A 79 8.05 0.16 4.17
N LEU A 80 8.22 -1.17 4.14
CA LEU A 80 9.33 -1.82 3.45
C LEU A 80 9.29 -1.59 1.93
N THR A 81 8.12 -1.69 1.29
CA THR A 81 7.98 -1.45 -0.15
C THR A 81 7.98 0.03 -0.53
N PHE A 82 7.79 0.93 0.45
CA PHE A 82 7.91 2.37 0.27
C PHE A 82 9.35 2.88 0.47
N TYR A 83 10.20 2.10 1.14
CA TYR A 83 11.60 2.46 1.42
C TYR A 83 12.43 2.87 0.19
N PRO A 84 12.24 2.31 -1.02
CA PRO A 84 12.94 2.81 -2.23
C PRO A 84 12.72 4.29 -2.52
N ALA A 85 11.55 4.86 -2.17
CA ALA A 85 11.30 6.29 -2.30
C ALA A 85 12.26 7.13 -1.44
N TYR A 86 12.61 6.65 -0.24
CA TYR A 86 13.59 7.30 0.63
C TYR A 86 15.00 7.26 0.05
N ILE A 87 15.38 6.18 -0.63
CA ILE A 87 16.67 6.10 -1.34
C ILE A 87 16.73 7.20 -2.41
N PHE A 88 15.66 7.38 -3.18
CA PHE A 88 15.58 8.49 -4.15
C PHE A 88 15.60 9.86 -3.49
N TYR A 89 14.94 10.02 -2.34
CA TYR A 89 15.01 11.25 -1.57
C TYR A 89 16.45 11.63 -1.20
N LYS A 90 17.26 10.67 -0.75
CA LYS A 90 18.68 10.89 -0.46
C LYS A 90 19.51 11.14 -1.73
N LEU A 91 19.20 10.46 -2.82
CA LEU A 91 19.92 10.59 -4.09
C LEU A 91 19.68 11.95 -4.76
N PHE A 92 18.43 12.42 -4.80
CA PHE A 92 18.05 13.65 -5.51
C PHE A 92 18.05 14.90 -4.61
N ASN A 93 18.10 14.72 -3.29
CA ASN A 93 17.94 15.80 -2.31
C ASN A 93 16.69 16.66 -2.58
N ASN A 94 15.60 16.00 -2.97
CA ASN A 94 14.33 16.62 -3.32
C ASN A 94 13.19 15.63 -3.08
N GLY A 95 12.46 15.79 -1.96
CA GLY A 95 11.42 14.85 -1.55
C GLY A 95 10.26 14.76 -2.55
N THR A 96 9.82 15.89 -3.08
CA THR A 96 8.74 15.96 -4.08
C THR A 96 9.12 15.25 -5.37
N PHE A 97 10.28 15.57 -5.96
CA PHE A 97 10.72 14.91 -7.19
C PHE A 97 10.95 13.41 -6.98
N SER A 98 11.42 13.01 -5.80
CA SER A 98 11.64 11.60 -5.46
C SER A 98 10.35 10.80 -5.44
N LEU A 99 9.24 11.38 -4.95
CA LEU A 99 7.93 10.74 -5.04
C LEU A 99 7.37 10.70 -6.46
N ILE A 100 7.50 11.78 -7.24
CA ILE A 100 7.08 11.79 -8.64
C ILE A 100 7.83 10.69 -9.42
N PHE A 101 9.14 10.58 -9.22
CA PHE A 101 9.96 9.54 -9.82
C PHE A 101 9.58 8.14 -9.32
N PHE A 102 9.27 7.99 -8.04
CA PHE A 102 8.78 6.72 -7.48
C PHE A 102 7.43 6.31 -8.08
N LEU A 103 6.47 7.24 -8.23
CA LEU A 103 5.20 7.01 -8.91
C LEU A 103 5.37 6.63 -10.38
N PHE A 104 6.36 7.21 -11.06
CA PHE A 104 6.74 6.82 -12.42
C PHE A 104 7.20 5.37 -12.47
N LEU A 105 8.07 4.95 -11.56
CA LEU A 105 8.51 3.56 -11.46
C LEU A 105 7.36 2.61 -11.12
N LEU A 106 6.46 2.97 -10.20
CA LEU A 106 5.28 2.16 -9.89
C LEU A 106 4.34 2.02 -11.09
N THR A 107 4.15 3.09 -11.87
CA THR A 107 3.36 3.04 -13.10
C THR A 107 4.02 2.13 -14.14
N PHE A 108 5.34 2.23 -14.29
CA PHE A 108 6.11 1.34 -15.16
C PHE A 108 5.98 -0.11 -14.72
N PHE A 109 6.15 -0.40 -13.42
CA PHE A 109 5.98 -1.75 -12.90
C PHE A 109 4.54 -2.24 -13.02
N THR A 110 3.54 -1.37 -12.91
CA THR A 110 2.13 -1.75 -13.13
C THR A 110 1.93 -2.23 -14.57
N PHE A 111 2.50 -1.54 -15.57
CA PHE A 111 2.47 -2.01 -16.96
C PHE A 111 3.14 -3.37 -17.12
N ILE A 112 4.38 -3.51 -16.62
CA ILE A 112 5.19 -4.72 -16.77
C ILE A 112 4.51 -5.91 -16.11
N THR A 113 4.13 -5.78 -14.85
CA THR A 113 3.46 -6.85 -14.10
C THR A 113 2.13 -7.22 -14.75
N SER A 114 1.34 -6.25 -15.21
CA SER A 114 0.08 -6.50 -15.92
C SER A 114 0.28 -7.25 -17.22
N TYR A 115 1.19 -6.77 -18.08
CA TYR A 115 1.46 -7.35 -19.38
C TYR A 115 1.94 -8.80 -19.24
N TYR A 116 2.99 -9.02 -18.45
CA TYR A 116 3.57 -10.36 -18.32
C TYR A 116 2.65 -11.32 -17.56
N SER A 117 1.84 -10.82 -16.63
CA SER A 117 0.84 -11.65 -15.94
C SER A 117 -0.23 -12.16 -16.90
N CYS A 118 -0.83 -11.25 -17.67
CA CYS A 118 -1.84 -11.62 -18.65
C CYS A 118 -1.24 -12.45 -19.81
N LYS A 119 -0.01 -12.15 -20.24
CA LYS A 119 0.70 -12.96 -21.25
C LYS A 119 0.92 -14.40 -20.76
N ALA A 120 1.30 -14.59 -19.50
CA ALA A 120 1.51 -15.92 -18.93
C ALA A 120 0.19 -16.69 -18.73
N ALA A 121 -0.92 -15.98 -18.47
CA ALA A 121 -2.25 -16.55 -18.33
C ALA A 121 -2.84 -17.00 -19.69
N PHE A 122 -2.90 -16.10 -20.66
CA PHE A 122 -3.59 -16.34 -21.95
C PHE A 122 -2.67 -16.80 -23.08
N LYS A 123 -1.34 -16.74 -22.90
CA LYS A 123 -0.34 -16.96 -23.97
C LYS A 123 -0.52 -16.03 -25.19
N ASN A 124 -1.27 -14.94 -25.08
CA ASN A 124 -1.62 -14.02 -26.17
C ASN A 124 -1.02 -12.61 -25.92
N ASN A 125 -0.28 -12.07 -26.90
CA ASN A 125 0.35 -10.73 -26.79
C ASN A 125 -0.67 -9.59 -26.83
N LYS A 126 -1.76 -9.75 -27.58
CA LYS A 126 -2.83 -8.76 -27.69
C LYS A 126 -3.61 -8.68 -26.40
N ALA A 127 -4.04 -9.82 -25.85
CA ALA A 127 -4.67 -9.88 -24.53
C ALA A 127 -3.80 -9.21 -23.45
N ALA A 128 -2.49 -9.49 -23.48
CA ALA A 128 -1.52 -8.89 -22.56
C ALA A 128 -1.45 -7.36 -22.66
N ALA A 129 -1.35 -6.83 -23.89
CA ALA A 129 -1.35 -5.40 -24.13
C ALA A 129 -2.66 -4.74 -23.68
N ILE A 130 -3.81 -5.35 -24.00
CA ILE A 130 -5.14 -4.85 -23.62
C ILE A 130 -5.27 -4.81 -22.10
N PHE A 131 -4.90 -5.89 -21.40
CA PHE A 131 -4.94 -5.92 -19.93
C PHE A 131 -4.06 -4.83 -19.32
N SER A 132 -2.82 -4.66 -19.80
CA SER A 132 -1.91 -3.65 -19.25
C SER A 132 -2.39 -2.21 -19.49
N ILE A 133 -3.06 -1.94 -20.63
CA ILE A 133 -3.66 -0.64 -20.92
C ILE A 133 -4.86 -0.40 -20.01
N LEU A 134 -5.83 -1.32 -19.99
CA LEU A 134 -7.07 -1.18 -19.22
C LEU A 134 -6.80 -1.02 -17.72
N TYR A 135 -5.86 -1.79 -17.17
CA TYR A 135 -5.58 -1.77 -15.75
C TYR A 135 -4.81 -0.52 -15.32
N THR A 136 -3.73 -0.17 -16.04
CA THR A 136 -2.85 0.95 -15.65
C THR A 136 -3.53 2.31 -15.80
N PHE A 137 -4.41 2.45 -16.80
CA PHE A 137 -5.15 3.67 -17.10
C PHE A 137 -6.58 3.68 -16.54
N SER A 138 -6.88 2.79 -15.60
CA SER A 138 -8.19 2.71 -14.95
C SER A 138 -8.51 3.96 -14.14
N GLY A 139 -9.79 4.33 -14.08
CA GLY A 139 -10.25 5.48 -13.30
C GLY A 139 -9.96 5.35 -11.80
N TYR A 140 -10.09 4.13 -11.26
CA TYR A 140 -9.76 3.85 -9.85
C TYR A 140 -8.30 4.18 -9.53
N ARG A 141 -7.38 3.70 -10.37
CA ARG A 141 -5.96 3.99 -10.20
C ARG A 141 -5.66 5.48 -10.37
N ALA A 142 -6.35 6.17 -11.28
CA ALA A 142 -6.21 7.62 -11.44
C ALA A 142 -6.65 8.40 -10.17
N VAL A 143 -7.71 7.95 -9.49
CA VAL A 143 -8.11 8.49 -8.17
C VAL A 143 -6.98 8.34 -7.16
N ASP A 144 -6.39 7.15 -7.04
CA ASP A 144 -5.32 6.94 -6.07
C ASP A 144 -4.07 7.75 -6.38
N VAL A 145 -3.67 7.85 -7.65
CA VAL A 145 -2.45 8.58 -8.05
C VAL A 145 -2.63 10.10 -7.99
N PHE A 146 -3.71 10.62 -8.55
CA PHE A 146 -3.86 12.07 -8.75
C PHE A 146 -4.76 12.74 -7.71
N GLN A 147 -5.79 12.06 -7.21
CA GLN A 147 -6.73 12.68 -6.27
C GLN A 147 -6.28 12.48 -4.82
N ARG A 148 -5.88 11.27 -4.44
CA ARG A 148 -5.56 10.89 -3.05
C ARG A 148 -4.07 10.88 -2.74
N CYS A 149 -3.27 10.41 -3.70
CA CYS A 149 -1.87 10.05 -3.49
C CYS A 149 -1.68 9.00 -2.36
N ASP A 150 -2.55 7.97 -2.31
CA ASP A 150 -2.40 6.85 -1.37
C ASP A 150 -1.29 5.92 -1.86
N ILE A 151 -0.06 6.21 -1.45
CA ILE A 151 1.13 5.49 -1.93
C ILE A 151 1.07 4.00 -1.54
N GLY A 152 0.49 3.67 -0.39
CA GLY A 152 0.39 2.28 0.05
C GLY A 152 -0.48 1.46 -0.91
N GLU A 153 -1.66 1.99 -1.24
CA GLU A 153 -2.60 1.38 -2.17
C GLU A 153 -2.04 1.32 -3.60
N ILE A 154 -1.38 2.39 -4.09
CA ILE A 154 -0.73 2.41 -5.42
C ILE A 154 0.34 1.31 -5.56
N ILE A 155 1.15 1.07 -4.51
CA ILE A 155 2.11 -0.02 -4.52
C ILE A 155 1.37 -1.37 -4.51
N ALA A 156 0.33 -1.53 -3.70
CA ALA A 156 -0.44 -2.77 -3.62
C ALA A 156 -1.04 -3.18 -4.98
N ILE A 157 -1.74 -2.26 -5.66
CA ILE A 157 -2.36 -2.52 -6.97
C ILE A 157 -1.32 -2.86 -8.05
N THR A 158 -0.06 -2.42 -7.91
CA THR A 158 1.04 -2.83 -8.82
C THR A 158 1.24 -4.35 -8.83
N PHE A 159 0.98 -5.05 -7.73
CA PHE A 159 1.22 -6.49 -7.59
C PHE A 159 -0.02 -7.37 -7.79
N PHE A 160 -1.22 -6.78 -7.82
CA PHE A 160 -2.48 -7.49 -8.02
C PHE A 160 -2.52 -8.38 -9.28
N PRO A 161 -2.00 -7.95 -10.45
CA PRO A 161 -1.93 -8.82 -11.63
C PRO A 161 -1.19 -10.13 -11.41
N ILE A 162 -0.10 -10.11 -10.62
CA ILE A 162 0.73 -11.29 -10.34
C ILE A 162 -0.04 -12.26 -9.44
N ILE A 163 -0.78 -11.73 -8.47
CA ILE A 163 -1.64 -12.53 -7.57
C ILE A 163 -2.75 -13.19 -8.39
N LEU A 164 -3.45 -12.44 -9.24
CA LEU A 164 -4.50 -12.98 -10.10
C LEU A 164 -3.95 -14.04 -11.07
N LEU A 165 -2.77 -13.83 -11.66
CA LEU A 165 -2.09 -14.85 -12.46
C LEU A 165 -1.83 -16.11 -11.63
N SER A 166 -1.25 -15.96 -10.44
CA SER A 166 -0.87 -17.09 -9.61
C SER A 166 -2.09 -17.88 -9.16
N PHE A 167 -3.18 -17.18 -8.78
CA PHE A 167 -4.49 -17.78 -8.53
C PHE A 167 -5.01 -18.53 -9.76
N TYR A 168 -5.05 -17.89 -10.93
CA TYR A 168 -5.50 -18.53 -12.17
C TYR A 168 -4.68 -19.79 -12.50
N LYS A 169 -3.36 -19.73 -12.34
CA LYS A 169 -2.46 -20.84 -12.63
C LYS A 169 -2.68 -22.02 -11.68
N ILE A 170 -2.79 -21.76 -10.39
CA ILE A 170 -2.98 -22.81 -9.38
C ILE A 170 -4.40 -23.39 -9.48
N ILE A 171 -5.43 -22.55 -9.51
CA ILE A 171 -6.83 -22.96 -9.38
C ILE A 171 -7.40 -23.50 -10.70
N ILE A 172 -7.12 -22.83 -11.83
CA ILE A 172 -7.76 -23.15 -13.12
C ILE A 172 -6.86 -24.00 -14.00
N LYS A 173 -5.53 -23.82 -13.91
CA LYS A 173 -4.56 -24.54 -14.76
C LYS A 173 -3.81 -25.66 -14.02
N TYR A 174 -4.06 -25.84 -12.73
CA TYR A 174 -3.38 -26.83 -11.88
C TYR A 174 -1.84 -26.76 -11.99
N ASP A 175 -1.33 -25.57 -12.29
CA ASP A 175 0.10 -25.26 -12.35
C ASP A 175 0.55 -24.84 -10.96
N PHE A 176 0.64 -25.84 -10.07
CA PHE A 176 0.89 -25.69 -8.64
C PHE A 176 2.21 -24.98 -8.33
N ASP A 177 3.13 -24.97 -9.29
CA ASP A 177 4.41 -24.30 -9.30
C ASP A 177 4.34 -22.78 -8.98
N TYR A 178 3.17 -22.17 -9.14
CA TYR A 178 2.95 -20.74 -8.89
C TYR A 178 2.72 -20.39 -7.42
N TRP A 179 2.68 -21.36 -6.50
CA TRP A 179 2.43 -21.09 -5.07
C TRP A 179 3.48 -20.16 -4.44
N LEU A 180 4.78 -20.30 -4.80
CA LEU A 180 5.84 -19.41 -4.33
C LEU A 180 5.65 -17.96 -4.81
N LEU A 181 5.19 -17.79 -6.06
CA LEU A 181 4.93 -16.48 -6.63
C LEU A 181 3.70 -15.82 -5.97
N LEU A 182 2.68 -16.63 -5.65
CA LEU A 182 1.55 -16.19 -4.84
C LEU A 182 2.02 -15.69 -3.47
N SER A 183 2.92 -16.44 -2.79
CA SER A 183 3.41 -16.05 -1.47
C SER A 183 4.19 -14.74 -1.50
N LEU A 184 5.10 -14.60 -2.46
CA LEU A 184 5.92 -13.40 -2.64
C LEU A 184 5.05 -12.17 -2.94
N SER A 185 4.16 -12.29 -3.93
CA SER A 185 3.32 -11.17 -4.36
C SER A 185 2.33 -10.73 -3.29
N PHE A 186 1.69 -11.65 -2.56
CA PHE A 186 0.88 -11.29 -1.39
C PHE A 186 1.69 -10.63 -0.27
N SER A 187 2.92 -11.08 -0.03
CA SER A 187 3.80 -10.47 0.97
C SER A 187 4.14 -9.02 0.61
N LEU A 188 4.38 -8.74 -0.68
CA LEU A 188 4.61 -7.37 -1.16
C LEU A 188 3.37 -6.49 -0.99
N VAL A 189 2.16 -7.01 -1.22
CA VAL A 189 0.92 -6.28 -0.95
C VAL A 189 0.77 -5.97 0.55
N ILE A 190 0.99 -6.95 1.44
CA ILE A 190 0.92 -6.74 2.90
C ILE A 190 1.96 -5.71 3.37
N TYR A 191 3.18 -5.75 2.81
CA TYR A 191 4.21 -4.75 3.10
C TYR A 191 3.94 -3.36 2.51
N SER A 192 2.85 -3.18 1.78
CA SER A 192 2.42 -1.92 1.15
C SER A 192 1.14 -1.37 1.78
N HIS A 193 0.08 -2.17 1.80
CA HIS A 193 -1.23 -1.78 2.32
C HIS A 193 -2.05 -3.02 2.73
N VAL A 194 -2.21 -3.20 4.05
CA VAL A 194 -2.87 -4.39 4.62
C VAL A 194 -4.32 -4.50 4.17
N LEU A 195 -5.03 -3.38 4.10
CA LEU A 195 -6.46 -3.40 3.77
C LEU A 195 -6.69 -3.86 2.33
N SER A 196 -5.84 -3.45 1.38
CA SER A 196 -5.85 -3.97 0.00
C SER A 196 -5.56 -5.47 -0.06
N ALA A 197 -4.70 -5.99 0.83
CA ALA A 197 -4.48 -7.43 0.94
C ALA A 197 -5.77 -8.17 1.38
N VAL A 198 -6.54 -7.58 2.30
CA VAL A 198 -7.80 -8.14 2.80
C VAL A 198 -8.86 -8.18 1.70
N PHE A 199 -9.08 -7.08 0.98
CA PHE A 199 -10.07 -7.05 -0.11
C PHE A 199 -9.72 -8.02 -1.25
N LEU A 200 -8.44 -8.12 -1.60
CA LEU A 200 -7.98 -9.08 -2.59
C LEU A 200 -8.16 -10.53 -2.10
N ALA A 201 -7.75 -10.84 -0.86
CA ALA A 201 -7.92 -12.17 -0.29
C ALA A 201 -9.40 -12.57 -0.19
N PHE A 202 -10.28 -11.66 0.23
CA PHE A 202 -11.72 -11.85 0.22
C PHE A 202 -12.25 -12.18 -1.18
N THR A 203 -11.82 -11.43 -2.20
CA THR A 203 -12.24 -11.68 -3.58
C THR A 203 -11.76 -13.04 -4.09
N LEU A 204 -10.50 -13.42 -3.82
CA LEU A 204 -9.98 -14.73 -4.21
C LEU A 204 -10.69 -15.88 -3.49
N LEU A 205 -11.08 -15.68 -2.23
CA LEU A 205 -11.87 -16.64 -1.48
C LEU A 205 -13.27 -16.80 -2.09
N LEU A 206 -13.96 -15.70 -2.44
CA LEU A 206 -15.24 -15.76 -3.14
C LEU A 206 -15.12 -16.50 -4.48
N LEU A 207 -14.09 -16.18 -5.28
CA LEU A 207 -13.83 -16.90 -6.53
C LEU A 207 -13.58 -18.39 -6.28
N LEU A 208 -12.79 -18.74 -5.27
CA LEU A 208 -12.51 -20.14 -4.92
C LEU A 208 -13.79 -20.89 -4.53
N ILE A 209 -14.64 -20.28 -3.69
CA ILE A 209 -15.92 -20.86 -3.25
C ILE A 209 -16.83 -21.09 -4.45
N CYS A 210 -17.02 -20.08 -5.30
CA CYS A 210 -17.89 -20.20 -6.47
C CYS A 210 -17.36 -21.23 -7.46
N LEU A 211 -16.05 -21.35 -7.64
CA LEU A 211 -15.47 -22.31 -8.57
C LEU A 211 -15.39 -23.73 -8.00
N TRP A 212 -15.46 -23.90 -6.67
CA TRP A 212 -15.09 -25.11 -5.93
C TRP A 212 -15.73 -26.41 -6.43
N ALA A 213 -17.01 -26.35 -6.80
CA ALA A 213 -17.75 -27.52 -7.27
C ALA A 213 -17.10 -28.14 -8.53
N ASN A 214 -16.52 -27.30 -9.38
CA ASN A 214 -15.94 -27.68 -10.68
C ASN A 214 -14.42 -27.83 -10.65
N LEU A 215 -13.79 -27.80 -9.47
CA LEU A 215 -12.34 -27.98 -9.32
C LEU A 215 -11.96 -29.44 -9.10
N GLU A 216 -10.86 -29.84 -9.73
CA GLU A 216 -10.16 -31.09 -9.50
C GLU A 216 -9.00 -30.89 -8.51
N TYR A 217 -8.39 -31.98 -8.05
CA TYR A 217 -7.20 -31.95 -7.16
C TYR A 217 -7.37 -31.09 -5.90
N LYS A 218 -8.59 -31.05 -5.33
CA LYS A 218 -8.97 -30.21 -4.18
C LYS A 218 -7.99 -30.31 -3.01
N ARG A 219 -7.51 -31.51 -2.68
CA ARG A 219 -6.49 -31.72 -1.65
C ARG A 219 -5.19 -30.98 -1.96
N THR A 220 -4.66 -31.13 -3.16
CA THR A 220 -3.42 -30.46 -3.60
C THR A 220 -3.60 -28.95 -3.65
N LEU A 221 -4.75 -28.46 -4.12
CA LEU A 221 -5.09 -27.03 -4.10
C LEU A 221 -5.02 -26.47 -2.68
N LEU A 222 -5.69 -27.11 -1.72
CA LEU A 222 -5.68 -26.69 -0.32
C LEU A 222 -4.26 -26.70 0.26
N ILE A 223 -3.45 -27.72 -0.04
CA ILE A 223 -2.05 -27.77 0.39
C ILE A 223 -1.27 -26.58 -0.19
N LYS A 224 -1.38 -26.27 -1.49
CA LYS A 224 -0.61 -25.19 -2.11
C LYS A 224 -1.06 -23.80 -1.69
N ILE A 225 -2.35 -23.60 -1.46
CA ILE A 225 -2.87 -22.36 -0.86
C ILE A 225 -2.35 -22.23 0.58
N SER A 226 -2.35 -23.31 1.36
CA SER A 226 -1.85 -23.32 2.75
C SER A 226 -0.35 -23.07 2.83
N GLU A 227 0.46 -23.74 1.99
CA GLU A 227 1.89 -23.48 1.86
C GLU A 227 2.14 -22.01 1.52
N SER A 228 1.36 -21.45 0.60
CA SER A 228 1.49 -20.04 0.24
C SER A 228 1.13 -19.11 1.40
N ALA A 229 0.04 -19.39 2.11
CA ALA A 229 -0.39 -18.59 3.26
C ALA A 229 0.65 -18.63 4.39
N LEU A 230 1.16 -19.83 4.73
CA LEU A 230 2.18 -20.01 5.76
C LEU A 230 3.49 -19.28 5.40
N LEU A 231 3.92 -19.38 4.14
CA LEU A 231 5.12 -18.67 3.68
C LEU A 231 4.91 -17.14 3.70
N THR A 232 3.73 -16.64 3.29
CA THR A 232 3.38 -15.21 3.42
C THR A 232 3.36 -14.73 4.87
N ILE A 233 2.80 -15.52 5.80
CA ILE A 233 2.80 -15.20 7.24
C ILE A 233 4.23 -15.08 7.76
N GLY A 234 5.10 -16.03 7.39
CA GLY A 234 6.53 -16.00 7.72
C GLY A 234 7.24 -14.77 7.14
N LEU A 235 7.09 -14.52 5.84
CA LEU A 235 7.69 -13.38 5.13
C LEU A 235 7.28 -12.02 5.71
N THR A 236 6.03 -11.88 6.15
CA THR A 236 5.47 -10.61 6.64
C THR A 236 5.52 -10.46 8.16
N SER A 237 6.09 -11.44 8.87
CA SER A 237 6.18 -11.47 10.33
C SER A 237 6.85 -10.23 10.93
N PHE A 238 7.87 -9.66 10.28
CA PHE A 238 8.53 -8.44 10.74
C PHE A 238 7.60 -7.22 10.79
N TYR A 239 6.50 -7.22 10.03
CA TYR A 239 5.48 -6.18 10.12
C TYR A 239 4.42 -6.50 11.19
N TRP A 240 3.71 -7.62 11.07
CA TRP A 240 2.51 -7.84 11.87
C TRP A 240 2.81 -8.22 13.33
N LEU A 241 3.92 -8.92 13.63
CA LEU A 241 4.25 -9.29 15.02
C LEU A 241 4.57 -8.05 15.89
N PRO A 242 5.46 -7.11 15.48
CA PRO A 242 5.66 -5.86 16.21
C PRO A 242 4.38 -5.04 16.36
N MET A 243 3.56 -4.96 15.30
CA MET A 243 2.27 -4.26 15.33
C MET A 243 1.36 -4.80 16.44
N LEU A 244 1.10 -6.12 16.43
CA LEU A 244 0.26 -6.77 17.44
C LEU A 244 0.83 -6.61 18.85
N GLN A 245 2.17 -6.64 18.99
CA GLN A 245 2.80 -6.40 20.28
C GLN A 245 2.52 -4.99 20.81
N GLN A 246 2.59 -3.97 19.95
CA GLN A 246 2.27 -2.60 20.34
C GLN A 246 0.79 -2.44 20.71
N MET A 247 -0.12 -3.01 19.90
CA MET A 247 -1.57 -2.95 20.16
C MET A 247 -1.96 -3.66 21.47
N ARG A 248 -1.19 -4.65 21.91
CA ARG A 248 -1.35 -5.28 23.24
C ARG A 248 -0.75 -4.47 24.38
N PHE A 249 0.27 -3.67 24.10
CA PHE A 249 0.95 -2.85 25.12
C PHE A 249 0.18 -1.58 25.45
N ILE A 250 -0.41 -0.94 24.45
CA ILE A 250 -1.13 0.32 24.60
C ILE A 250 -2.28 0.38 23.60
N GLU A 251 -3.40 0.97 24.01
CA GLU A 251 -4.51 1.20 23.10
C GLU A 251 -4.15 2.28 22.09
N ILE A 252 -4.29 1.94 20.81
CA ILE A 252 -3.89 2.77 19.69
C ILE A 252 -5.13 3.37 19.02
N ASN A 253 -5.08 4.66 18.76
CA ASN A 253 -6.06 5.37 17.96
C ASN A 253 -6.00 4.84 16.52
N PRO A 254 -7.04 4.15 16.03
CA PRO A 254 -7.05 3.65 14.65
C PRO A 254 -7.15 4.83 13.66
N PRO A 255 -6.90 4.58 12.36
CA PRO A 255 -7.31 5.52 11.33
C PRO A 255 -8.80 5.85 11.46
N ALA A 256 -9.20 7.05 11.05
CA ALA A 256 -10.53 7.59 11.26
C ALA A 256 -11.65 6.59 10.91
N ILE A 257 -12.41 6.15 11.92
CA ILE A 257 -13.61 5.32 11.70
C ILE A 257 -14.67 6.22 11.06
N ARG A 258 -15.18 5.79 9.91
CA ARG A 258 -16.23 6.49 9.16
C ARG A 258 -17.54 5.73 9.24
N ASP A 259 -18.64 6.45 8.99
CA ASP A 259 -19.90 5.80 8.68
C ASP A 259 -19.80 5.13 7.31
N LEU A 260 -19.98 3.81 7.27
CA LEU A 260 -19.82 2.99 6.08
C LEU A 260 -20.88 3.35 5.03
N ASN A 261 -22.11 3.64 5.44
CA ASN A 261 -23.20 3.96 4.51
C ASN A 261 -23.02 5.36 3.91
N PHE A 262 -22.56 6.32 4.71
CA PHE A 262 -22.23 7.67 4.25
C PHE A 262 -21.07 7.68 3.24
N THR A 263 -20.08 6.81 3.45
CA THR A 263 -18.89 6.73 2.60
C THR A 263 -19.01 5.77 1.43
N ALA A 264 -20.06 4.95 1.37
CA ALA A 264 -20.38 4.14 0.19
C ALA A 264 -20.89 5.02 -0.96
N LEU A 265 -20.67 4.58 -2.21
CA LEU A 265 -21.07 5.37 -3.38
C LEU A 265 -22.56 5.25 -3.66
N ASP A 266 -23.19 6.35 -4.08
CA ASP A 266 -24.45 6.25 -4.80
C ASP A 266 -24.19 5.63 -6.18
N LEU A 267 -25.01 4.66 -6.61
CA LEU A 267 -24.80 3.98 -7.89
C LEU A 267 -24.87 4.97 -9.08
N SER A 268 -25.83 5.89 -9.05
CA SER A 268 -25.95 6.95 -10.08
C SER A 268 -24.71 7.85 -10.11
N TRP A 269 -24.14 8.16 -8.94
CA TRP A 269 -22.91 8.92 -8.82
C TRP A 269 -21.73 8.17 -9.45
N LEU A 270 -21.57 6.87 -9.14
CA LEU A 270 -20.51 6.03 -9.71
C LEU A 270 -20.60 5.98 -11.24
N ILE A 271 -21.81 5.77 -11.78
CA ILE A 271 -22.03 5.69 -13.23
C ILE A 271 -21.75 7.04 -13.89
N ASN A 272 -22.35 8.12 -13.40
CA ASN A 272 -22.21 9.45 -14.01
C ASN A 272 -20.75 9.95 -13.97
N ASN A 273 -20.06 9.77 -12.85
CA ASN A 273 -18.65 10.18 -12.75
C ASN A 273 -17.72 9.26 -13.55
N SER A 274 -18.04 7.98 -13.67
CA SER A 274 -17.29 7.08 -14.57
C SER A 274 -17.45 7.49 -16.04
N LEU A 275 -18.66 7.82 -16.50
CA LEU A 275 -18.91 8.27 -17.88
C LEU A 275 -18.15 9.56 -18.20
N ASN A 276 -18.12 10.51 -17.27
CA ASN A 276 -17.42 11.78 -17.41
C ASN A 276 -15.92 11.71 -17.08
N ASN A 277 -15.43 10.56 -16.57
CA ASN A 277 -14.11 10.42 -15.96
C ASN A 277 -13.79 11.52 -14.92
N SER A 278 -14.81 11.95 -14.18
CA SER A 278 -14.66 12.98 -13.15
C SER A 278 -14.18 12.36 -11.85
N ILE A 279 -13.00 12.76 -11.39
CA ILE A 279 -12.39 12.26 -10.15
C ILE A 279 -12.23 13.34 -9.09
N ASN A 280 -12.88 14.50 -9.21
CA ASN A 280 -12.64 15.62 -8.28
C ASN A 280 -13.59 15.62 -7.06
N ILE A 281 -14.58 14.73 -6.99
CA ILE A 281 -15.74 14.85 -6.09
C ILE A 281 -15.73 13.81 -4.93
N GLY A 282 -14.54 13.41 -4.45
CA GLY A 282 -14.41 12.58 -3.24
C GLY A 282 -15.06 11.19 -3.30
N GLY A 283 -14.50 10.29 -4.11
CA GLY A 283 -14.94 8.89 -4.24
C GLY A 283 -14.17 8.19 -5.37
N ALA A 284 -14.36 6.88 -5.51
CA ALA A 284 -13.70 6.11 -6.58
C ALA A 284 -14.62 5.86 -7.79
N ILE A 285 -14.02 5.77 -8.98
CA ILE A 285 -14.74 5.51 -10.24
C ILE A 285 -14.11 4.35 -11.02
N LEU A 286 -14.84 3.77 -11.97
CA LEU A 286 -14.25 2.83 -12.94
C LEU A 286 -13.57 3.57 -14.10
N GLY A 287 -14.15 4.71 -14.51
CA GLY A 287 -13.80 5.43 -15.73
C GLY A 287 -14.52 4.87 -16.97
N LEU A 288 -14.65 5.69 -18.00
CA LEU A 288 -15.51 5.44 -19.17
C LEU A 288 -15.15 4.14 -19.88
N VAL A 289 -13.85 3.89 -20.08
CA VAL A 289 -13.35 2.72 -20.80
C VAL A 289 -13.71 1.43 -20.05
N LEU A 290 -13.45 1.35 -18.74
CA LEU A 290 -13.76 0.14 -17.96
C LEU A 290 -15.26 -0.05 -17.76
N LEU A 291 -16.02 1.03 -17.57
CA LEU A 291 -17.47 0.95 -17.52
C LEU A 291 -18.04 0.38 -18.82
N THR A 292 -17.54 0.85 -19.97
CA THR A 292 -17.95 0.35 -21.29
C THR A 292 -17.57 -1.13 -21.47
N VAL A 293 -16.34 -1.52 -21.11
CA VAL A 293 -15.90 -2.92 -21.15
C VAL A 293 -16.80 -3.80 -20.27
N PHE A 294 -17.12 -3.36 -19.06
CA PHE A 294 -17.99 -4.08 -18.14
C PHE A 294 -19.41 -4.28 -18.71
N VAL A 295 -20.02 -3.21 -19.23
CA VAL A 295 -21.36 -3.29 -19.85
C VAL A 295 -21.34 -4.21 -21.07
N VAL A 296 -20.40 -4.02 -22.00
CA VAL A 296 -20.32 -4.85 -23.22
C VAL A 296 -20.04 -6.31 -22.88
N SER A 297 -19.26 -6.59 -21.84
CA SER A 297 -18.95 -7.96 -21.42
C SER A 297 -20.18 -8.77 -21.00
N SER A 298 -21.25 -8.12 -20.53
CA SER A 298 -22.50 -8.79 -20.18
C SER A 298 -23.16 -9.52 -21.38
N SER A 299 -22.98 -9.00 -22.60
CA SER A 299 -23.52 -9.61 -23.83
C SER A 299 -22.94 -11.01 -24.13
N ARG A 300 -21.80 -11.34 -23.53
CA ARG A 300 -21.08 -12.61 -23.73
C ARG A 300 -21.40 -13.67 -22.68
N LEU A 301 -22.21 -13.35 -21.67
CA LEU A 301 -22.55 -14.29 -20.59
C LEU A 301 -23.23 -15.58 -21.07
N LYS A 302 -24.03 -15.51 -22.14
CA LYS A 302 -24.69 -16.69 -22.73
C LYS A 302 -23.76 -17.58 -23.55
N VAL A 303 -22.63 -17.03 -24.02
CA VAL A 303 -21.71 -17.70 -24.95
C VAL A 303 -20.48 -18.23 -24.23
N GLU A 304 -19.98 -17.53 -23.21
CA GLU A 304 -18.75 -17.89 -22.52
C GLU A 304 -18.96 -18.93 -21.41
N GLY A 305 -17.87 -19.65 -21.10
CA GLY A 305 -17.88 -20.75 -20.13
C GLY A 305 -18.17 -20.34 -18.69
N TYR A 306 -18.27 -21.34 -17.81
CA TYR A 306 -18.59 -21.15 -16.38
C TYR A 306 -17.65 -20.17 -15.67
N THR A 307 -16.34 -20.29 -15.87
CA THR A 307 -15.34 -19.40 -15.24
C THR A 307 -15.55 -17.93 -15.60
N TYR A 308 -15.88 -17.62 -16.85
CA TYR A 308 -16.15 -16.25 -17.28
C TYR A 308 -17.37 -15.68 -16.54
N ARG A 309 -18.46 -16.46 -16.48
CA ARG A 309 -19.69 -16.08 -15.77
C ARG A 309 -19.43 -15.84 -14.29
N VAL A 310 -18.66 -16.71 -13.63
CA VAL A 310 -18.30 -16.53 -12.21
C VAL A 310 -17.48 -15.26 -12.00
N VAL A 311 -16.44 -15.01 -12.80
CA VAL A 311 -15.61 -13.80 -12.67
C VAL A 311 -16.45 -12.53 -12.90
N TRP A 312 -17.35 -12.54 -13.88
CA TRP A 312 -18.27 -11.44 -14.13
C TRP A 312 -19.25 -11.23 -12.97
N LEU A 313 -19.85 -12.29 -12.42
CA LEU A 313 -20.76 -12.21 -11.27
C LEU A 313 -20.06 -11.70 -10.00
N ILE A 314 -18.85 -12.17 -9.71
CA ILE A 314 -18.06 -11.64 -8.59
C ILE A 314 -17.74 -10.16 -8.81
N THR A 315 -17.47 -9.73 -10.04
CA THR A 315 -17.28 -8.31 -10.37
C THR A 315 -18.54 -7.49 -10.06
N VAL A 316 -19.74 -7.99 -10.41
CA VAL A 316 -21.02 -7.36 -10.04
C VAL A 316 -21.14 -7.25 -8.51
N VAL A 317 -20.85 -8.31 -7.77
CA VAL A 317 -20.90 -8.30 -6.29
C VAL A 317 -19.96 -7.25 -5.71
N LEU A 318 -18.72 -7.13 -6.20
CA LEU A 318 -17.77 -6.12 -5.74
C LEU A 318 -18.26 -4.70 -6.04
N ILE A 319 -18.85 -4.46 -7.22
CA ILE A 319 -19.47 -3.17 -7.53
C ILE A 319 -20.64 -2.91 -6.58
N LEU A 320 -21.52 -3.88 -6.32
CA LEU A 320 -22.62 -3.70 -5.36
C LEU A 320 -22.11 -3.35 -3.96
N LEU A 321 -21.08 -4.06 -3.47
CA LEU A 321 -20.43 -3.78 -2.19
C LEU A 321 -19.79 -2.39 -2.14
N SER A 322 -19.38 -1.83 -3.28
CA SER A 322 -18.84 -0.47 -3.34
C SER A 322 -19.91 0.63 -3.15
N THR A 323 -21.20 0.27 -3.20
CA THR A 323 -22.32 1.22 -3.23
C THR A 323 -23.24 1.11 -2.01
N LYS A 324 -24.10 2.12 -1.85
CA LYS A 324 -25.20 2.14 -0.86
C LYS A 324 -26.31 1.13 -1.13
N LEU A 325 -26.28 0.41 -2.27
CA LEU A 325 -27.21 -0.70 -2.51
C LEU A 325 -26.96 -1.86 -1.54
N PHE A 326 -25.73 -2.00 -1.05
CA PHE A 326 -25.43 -2.93 0.03
C PHE A 326 -25.75 -2.24 1.38
N PRO A 327 -26.45 -2.91 2.31
CA PRO A 327 -26.92 -2.31 3.55
C PRO A 327 -25.80 -2.17 4.59
N TRP A 328 -24.85 -1.27 4.32
CA TRP A 328 -23.66 -1.04 5.15
C TRP A 328 -23.96 -0.61 6.58
N SER A 329 -25.13 0.02 6.81
CA SER A 329 -25.59 0.41 8.15
C SER A 329 -25.69 -0.78 9.11
N LEU A 330 -26.05 -1.97 8.61
CA LEU A 330 -26.13 -3.21 9.42
C LEU A 330 -24.77 -3.64 9.98
N LEU A 331 -23.67 -3.22 9.33
CA LEU A 331 -22.31 -3.61 9.69
C LEU A 331 -21.56 -2.52 10.47
N GLN A 332 -22.14 -1.35 10.67
CA GLN A 332 -21.49 -0.19 11.30
C GLN A 332 -20.99 -0.48 12.73
N ASN A 333 -21.73 -1.32 13.48
CA ASN A 333 -21.42 -1.68 14.86
C ASN A 333 -20.57 -2.96 14.98
N THR A 334 -20.04 -3.46 13.86
CA THR A 334 -19.20 -4.67 13.81
C THR A 334 -17.73 -4.29 13.61
N PRO A 335 -16.79 -5.24 13.76
CA PRO A 335 -15.39 -5.02 13.40
C PRO A 335 -15.16 -4.58 11.93
N LEU A 336 -16.15 -4.80 11.04
CA LEU A 336 -16.06 -4.42 9.62
C LEU A 336 -16.07 -2.91 9.38
N LYS A 337 -16.38 -2.09 10.39
CA LYS A 337 -16.23 -0.62 10.31
C LYS A 337 -14.80 -0.15 10.00
N ILE A 338 -13.81 -1.02 10.17
CA ILE A 338 -12.42 -0.78 9.77
C ILE A 338 -12.24 -0.59 8.25
N ILE A 339 -13.21 -1.05 7.44
CA ILE A 339 -13.24 -0.83 5.98
C ILE A 339 -13.13 0.66 5.64
N GLN A 340 -13.76 1.53 6.45
CA GLN A 340 -13.86 2.99 6.35
C GLN A 340 -14.48 3.53 5.06
N TYR A 341 -14.21 2.92 3.92
CA TYR A 341 -14.60 3.35 2.59
C TYR A 341 -15.00 2.12 1.76
N PRO A 342 -16.29 1.78 1.67
CA PRO A 342 -16.73 0.64 0.87
C PRO A 342 -16.34 0.71 -0.60
N TRP A 343 -16.16 1.91 -1.16
CA TRP A 343 -15.72 2.06 -2.54
C TRP A 343 -14.37 1.40 -2.86
N ARG A 344 -13.56 1.06 -1.83
CA ARG A 344 -12.33 0.29 -2.00
C ARG A 344 -12.55 -1.07 -2.66
N PHE A 345 -13.74 -1.68 -2.61
CA PHE A 345 -14.02 -2.89 -3.39
C PHE A 345 -13.83 -2.69 -4.91
N LEU A 346 -13.88 -1.44 -5.41
CA LEU A 346 -13.58 -1.14 -6.81
C LEU A 346 -12.11 -1.40 -7.18
N GLU A 347 -11.16 -1.40 -6.25
CA GLU A 347 -9.75 -1.70 -6.55
C GLU A 347 -9.59 -3.09 -7.19
N VAL A 348 -10.34 -4.07 -6.66
CA VAL A 348 -10.32 -5.45 -7.17
C VAL A 348 -11.30 -5.62 -8.32
N ALA A 349 -12.44 -4.90 -8.31
CA ALA A 349 -13.37 -4.92 -9.46
C ALA A 349 -12.67 -4.44 -10.74
N THR A 350 -11.88 -3.36 -10.67
CA THR A 350 -11.06 -2.83 -11.77
C THR A 350 -10.08 -3.87 -12.32
N LEU A 351 -9.47 -4.69 -11.46
CA LEU A 351 -8.59 -5.80 -11.86
C LEU A 351 -9.37 -6.85 -12.66
N LEU A 352 -10.53 -7.27 -12.16
CA LEU A 352 -11.36 -8.30 -12.81
C LEU A 352 -11.97 -7.80 -14.13
N ILE A 353 -12.46 -6.56 -14.20
CA ILE A 353 -12.96 -5.95 -15.45
C ILE A 353 -11.85 -5.88 -16.49
N SER A 354 -10.63 -5.50 -16.09
CA SER A 354 -9.47 -5.48 -16.98
C SER A 354 -9.18 -6.89 -17.54
N ALA A 355 -9.27 -7.93 -16.70
CA ALA A 355 -9.09 -9.32 -17.12
C ALA A 355 -10.20 -9.78 -18.08
N ILE A 356 -11.46 -9.43 -17.81
CA ILE A 356 -12.61 -9.69 -18.68
C ILE A 356 -12.43 -8.99 -20.03
N GLY A 357 -12.00 -7.72 -20.04
CA GLY A 357 -11.72 -6.96 -21.27
C GLY A 357 -10.62 -7.60 -22.11
N ALA A 358 -9.55 -8.07 -21.46
CA ALA A 358 -8.50 -8.81 -22.14
C ALA A 358 -8.98 -10.14 -22.72
N TRP A 359 -9.84 -10.88 -22.02
CA TRP A 359 -10.49 -12.09 -22.53
C TRP A 359 -11.35 -11.78 -23.76
N LEU A 360 -12.21 -10.75 -23.66
CA LEU A 360 -13.15 -10.35 -24.70
C LEU A 360 -12.46 -9.92 -25.99
N LEU A 361 -11.38 -9.14 -25.85
CA LEU A 361 -10.75 -8.45 -26.97
C LEU A 361 -9.45 -9.13 -27.45
N LYS A 362 -9.12 -10.32 -26.95
CA LYS A 362 -7.86 -11.04 -27.25
C LYS A 362 -7.62 -11.27 -28.76
N ASP A 363 -8.68 -11.36 -29.55
CA ASP A 363 -8.66 -11.65 -30.99
C ASP A 363 -8.86 -10.39 -31.86
N THR A 364 -8.93 -9.20 -31.24
CA THR A 364 -9.13 -7.94 -31.96
C THR A 364 -7.96 -7.57 -32.89
N LYS A 365 -8.19 -6.65 -33.82
CA LYS A 365 -7.15 -6.12 -34.72
C LYS A 365 -6.21 -5.19 -33.94
N THR A 366 -4.91 -5.20 -34.27
CA THR A 366 -3.90 -4.37 -33.58
C THR A 366 -4.25 -2.88 -33.60
N LYS A 367 -4.85 -2.38 -34.69
CA LYS A 367 -5.34 -0.99 -34.79
C LYS A 367 -6.32 -0.61 -33.67
N ASN A 368 -7.15 -1.55 -33.21
CA ASN A 368 -8.12 -1.32 -32.14
C ASN A 368 -7.42 -1.22 -30.76
N ILE A 369 -6.31 -1.93 -30.58
CA ILE A 369 -5.48 -1.84 -29.36
C ILE A 369 -4.75 -0.49 -29.31
N ILE A 370 -4.24 -0.03 -30.46
CA ILE A 370 -3.62 1.29 -30.59
C ILE A 370 -4.66 2.38 -30.30
N LEU A 371 -5.87 2.25 -30.85
CA LEU A 371 -6.98 3.18 -30.55
C LEU A 371 -7.34 3.17 -29.05
N LEU A 372 -7.42 1.99 -28.43
CA LEU A 372 -7.66 1.85 -26.99
C LEU A 372 -6.56 2.53 -26.16
N LEU A 373 -5.29 2.38 -26.55
CA LEU A 373 -4.16 3.04 -25.91
C LEU A 373 -4.28 4.57 -26.01
N PHE A 374 -4.51 5.11 -27.21
CA PHE A 374 -4.68 6.55 -27.41
C PHE A 374 -5.88 7.10 -26.64
N LEU A 375 -7.03 6.41 -26.68
CA LEU A 375 -8.20 6.81 -25.91
C LEU A 375 -7.91 6.85 -24.41
N SER A 376 -7.25 5.80 -23.88
CA SER A 376 -6.89 5.71 -22.47
C SER A 376 -5.90 6.79 -22.05
N LEU A 377 -4.90 7.08 -22.90
CA LEU A 377 -3.92 8.15 -22.69
C LEU A 377 -4.59 9.53 -22.70
N SER A 378 -5.45 9.81 -23.69
CA SER A 378 -6.14 11.09 -23.81
C SER A 378 -7.03 11.36 -22.60
N ILE A 379 -7.81 10.35 -22.17
CA ILE A 379 -8.65 10.44 -20.97
C ILE A 379 -7.79 10.72 -19.74
N ASN A 380 -6.73 9.94 -19.49
CA ASN A 380 -5.91 10.13 -18.30
C ASN A 380 -5.14 11.45 -18.32
N THR A 381 -4.64 11.87 -19.48
CA THR A 381 -4.01 13.18 -19.63
C THR A 381 -5.00 14.29 -19.28
N SER A 382 -6.23 14.22 -19.79
CA SER A 382 -7.30 15.17 -19.46
C SER A 382 -7.63 15.19 -17.98
N ILE A 383 -7.79 14.01 -17.34
CA ILE A 383 -8.01 13.88 -15.89
C ILE A 383 -6.89 14.59 -15.12
N SER A 384 -5.64 14.26 -15.43
CA SER A 384 -4.48 14.76 -14.71
C SER A 384 -4.37 16.28 -14.84
N PHE A 385 -4.59 16.84 -16.04
CA PHE A 385 -4.59 18.30 -16.23
C PHE A 385 -5.78 18.99 -15.55
N ASN A 386 -6.98 18.39 -15.56
CA ASN A 386 -8.13 18.95 -14.84
C ASN A 386 -7.86 19.01 -13.34
N ILE A 387 -7.27 17.97 -12.74
CA ILE A 387 -6.79 18.02 -11.36
C ILE A 387 -5.78 19.13 -11.18
N THR A 388 -4.83 19.31 -12.09
CA THR A 388 -3.84 20.40 -11.91
C THR A 388 -4.45 21.79 -11.90
N LYS A 389 -5.54 21.99 -12.64
CA LYS A 389 -6.27 23.26 -12.69
C LYS A 389 -7.12 23.48 -11.44
N GLU A 390 -7.74 22.42 -10.95
CA GLU A 390 -8.67 22.46 -9.82
C GLU A 390 -7.99 22.16 -8.47
N SER A 391 -6.70 21.84 -8.44
CA SER A 391 -6.03 21.41 -7.21
C SER A 391 -6.00 22.52 -6.17
N TRP A 392 -6.48 22.23 -4.97
CA TRP A 392 -6.42 23.14 -3.83
C TRP A 392 -5.09 23.09 -3.09
N PHE A 393 -4.34 22.01 -3.26
CA PHE A 393 -3.06 21.80 -2.57
C PHE A 393 -2.00 21.28 -3.53
N SER A 394 -0.81 21.87 -3.43
CA SER A 394 0.35 21.44 -4.19
C SER A 394 1.61 21.50 -3.32
N VAL A 395 2.48 20.51 -3.51
CA VAL A 395 3.78 20.44 -2.85
C VAL A 395 4.87 20.47 -3.91
N ASP A 396 5.82 21.38 -3.77
CA ASP A 396 7.02 21.46 -4.58
C ASP A 396 8.26 21.30 -3.70
N LYS A 397 9.45 21.50 -4.26
CA LYS A 397 10.71 21.36 -3.52
C LYS A 397 10.77 22.33 -2.32
N ASN A 398 10.24 23.54 -2.46
CA ASN A 398 10.35 24.60 -1.47
C ASN A 398 9.32 24.43 -0.35
N THR A 399 8.11 23.97 -0.68
CA THR A 399 7.02 23.73 0.29
C THR A 399 7.06 22.33 0.92
N PHE A 400 7.96 21.45 0.48
CA PHE A 400 8.11 20.10 1.04
C PHE A 400 8.30 20.11 2.56
N MET A 401 9.23 20.91 3.08
CA MET A 401 9.56 20.92 4.51
C MET A 401 8.40 21.42 5.38
N SER A 402 7.68 22.45 4.93
CA SER A 402 6.49 22.95 5.64
C SER A 402 5.34 21.93 5.64
N SER A 403 5.27 21.10 4.59
CA SER A 403 4.26 20.04 4.45
C SER A 403 4.51 18.82 5.37
N VAL A 404 5.74 18.62 5.85
CA VAL A 404 6.12 17.42 6.64
C VAL A 404 6.44 17.69 8.12
N ILE A 405 7.00 18.86 8.46
CA ILE A 405 7.39 19.17 9.86
C ILE A 405 6.15 19.51 10.71
N GLY A 406 5.27 20.37 10.20
CA GLY A 406 4.14 20.91 10.96
C GLY A 406 2.89 20.05 10.96
N LYS A 407 2.82 19.02 10.11
CA LYS A 407 1.60 18.21 9.96
C LYS A 407 1.47 17.23 11.11
N GLU A 408 0.26 17.17 11.66
CA GLU A 408 -0.14 16.16 12.64
C GLU A 408 -0.99 15.09 11.99
N SER A 409 -0.69 13.84 12.30
CA SER A 409 -1.62 12.72 12.15
C SER A 409 -1.81 12.11 13.52
N LEU A 410 -3.05 12.04 13.98
CA LEU A 410 -3.42 11.38 15.22
C LEU A 410 -3.56 9.87 15.03
N ASP A 411 -3.50 9.38 13.79
CA ASP A 411 -3.54 7.96 13.51
C ASP A 411 -2.35 7.29 14.20
N TYR A 412 -2.61 6.17 14.85
CA TYR A 412 -1.64 5.38 15.57
C TYR A 412 -1.06 6.00 16.85
N TYR A 413 -1.59 7.13 17.33
CA TYR A 413 -1.27 7.64 18.67
C TYR A 413 -1.83 6.70 19.74
N PRO A 414 -1.25 6.66 20.95
CA PRO A 414 -1.99 6.19 22.11
C PRO A 414 -3.33 6.94 22.23
N ILE A 415 -4.45 6.25 22.49
CA ILE A 415 -5.78 6.89 22.53
C ILE A 415 -5.81 8.07 23.52
N ILE A 416 -5.21 7.91 24.70
CA ILE A 416 -5.10 8.95 25.73
C ILE A 416 -4.33 10.19 25.20
N SER A 417 -3.34 9.98 24.34
CA SER A 417 -2.57 11.05 23.69
C SER A 417 -3.38 11.77 22.61
N ALA A 418 -4.15 11.02 21.80
CA ALA A 418 -4.95 11.55 20.70
C ALA A 418 -6.18 12.35 21.16
N GLY A 419 -6.70 12.05 22.36
CA GLY A 419 -7.84 12.76 22.96
C GLY A 419 -7.45 14.09 23.58
N GLN A 420 -7.72 14.24 24.87
CA GLN A 420 -7.54 15.49 25.63
C GLN A 420 -6.10 16.02 25.71
N ASN A 421 -5.09 15.21 25.37
CA ASN A 421 -3.68 15.59 25.50
C ASN A 421 -3.01 16.04 24.19
N LYS A 422 -3.73 15.96 23.05
CA LYS A 422 -3.15 16.20 21.72
C LYS A 422 -2.50 17.58 21.61
N ASP A 423 -3.13 18.61 22.14
CA ASP A 423 -2.67 20.00 22.00
C ASP A 423 -1.40 20.22 22.83
N SER A 424 -1.37 19.73 24.07
CA SER A 424 -0.19 19.79 24.95
C SER A 424 1.02 19.05 24.34
N ILE A 425 0.77 17.90 23.71
CA ILE A 425 1.79 17.09 23.02
C ILE A 425 2.29 17.79 21.74
N GLY A 426 1.36 18.24 20.90
CA GLY A 426 1.64 18.94 19.65
C GLY A 426 2.38 20.26 19.86
N ASN A 427 2.06 20.99 20.93
CA ASN A 427 2.69 22.25 21.33
C ASN A 427 4.01 22.07 22.11
N LYS A 428 4.49 20.83 22.28
CA LYS A 428 5.75 20.49 22.94
C LYS A 428 5.84 20.91 24.40
N GLU A 429 4.73 20.76 25.13
CA GLU A 429 4.68 21.09 26.54
C GLU A 429 5.29 19.99 27.41
N PHE A 430 6.31 20.35 28.20
CA PHE A 430 6.85 19.48 29.23
C PHE A 430 6.13 19.73 30.56
N VAL A 431 5.91 18.68 31.34
CA VAL A 431 5.35 18.80 32.69
C VAL A 431 6.44 18.37 33.68
N VAL A 432 6.89 19.34 34.49
CA VAL A 432 7.96 19.17 35.49
C VAL A 432 7.33 19.29 36.88
N ASN A 433 7.33 18.21 37.67
CA ASN A 433 6.67 18.15 38.99
C ASN A 433 5.23 18.70 38.95
N GLY A 434 4.46 18.33 37.92
CA GLY A 434 3.07 18.73 37.74
C GLY A 434 2.86 20.12 37.11
N LYS A 435 3.91 20.91 36.89
CA LYS A 435 3.81 22.25 36.27
C LYS A 435 4.29 22.24 34.83
N THR A 436 3.51 22.83 33.92
CA THR A 436 3.89 22.99 32.52
C THR A 436 5.08 23.95 32.38
N LYS A 437 6.09 23.55 31.62
CA LYS A 437 7.29 24.33 31.31
C LYS A 437 7.70 24.14 29.85
N LYS A 438 8.27 25.20 29.27
CA LYS A 438 9.04 25.09 28.02
C LYS A 438 10.44 24.58 28.37
N VAL A 439 10.86 23.50 27.73
CA VAL A 439 12.19 22.92 27.90
C VAL A 439 12.84 22.82 26.52
N PRO A 440 14.05 23.35 26.31
CA PRO A 440 14.75 23.21 25.05
C PRO A 440 15.08 21.74 24.79
N PHE A 441 15.04 21.32 23.53
CA PHE A 441 15.44 19.99 23.09
C PHE A 441 15.92 20.03 21.64
N VAL A 442 16.71 19.03 21.26
CA VAL A 442 17.15 18.80 19.88
C VAL A 442 16.68 17.43 19.44
N ALA A 443 15.90 17.37 18.38
CA ALA A 443 15.40 16.12 17.80
C ALA A 443 16.21 15.71 16.57
N SER A 444 16.36 14.40 16.39
CA SER A 444 16.89 13.75 15.20
C SER A 444 15.99 12.58 14.82
N ASP A 445 16.25 11.95 13.69
CA ASP A 445 15.46 10.83 13.18
C ASP A 445 15.36 9.66 14.17
N THR A 446 16.36 9.49 15.04
CA THR A 446 16.49 8.33 15.92
C THR A 446 16.31 8.64 17.41
N HIS A 447 16.53 9.88 17.82
CA HIS A 447 16.52 10.25 19.23
C HIS A 447 16.24 11.74 19.47
N VAL A 448 15.85 12.04 20.70
CA VAL A 448 15.73 13.42 21.21
C VAL A 448 16.69 13.63 22.36
N THR A 449 17.46 14.70 22.29
CA THR A 449 18.34 15.17 23.33
C THR A 449 17.68 16.33 24.09
N ILE A 450 17.59 16.21 25.41
CA ILE A 450 17.06 17.25 26.29
C ILE A 450 18.19 17.66 27.25
N PRO A 451 18.76 18.87 27.11
CA PRO A 451 19.64 19.43 28.12
C PRO A 451 18.86 19.65 29.43
N VAL A 452 19.47 19.30 30.55
CA VAL A 452 18.90 19.45 31.88
C VAL A 452 19.62 20.57 32.60
N SER A 453 18.89 21.64 32.93
CA SER A 453 19.41 22.65 33.84
C SER A 453 19.66 22.00 35.21
N PRO A 454 20.83 22.25 35.84
CA PRO A 454 21.13 21.75 37.17
C PRO A 454 19.99 22.07 38.13
N ASN A 455 19.46 21.06 38.80
CA ASN A 455 18.45 21.22 39.83
C ASN A 455 18.99 20.72 41.16
N LYS A 456 18.70 21.46 42.24
CA LYS A 456 19.11 21.09 43.61
C LYS A 456 18.43 19.79 44.05
N ASP A 457 17.17 19.60 43.63
CA ASP A 457 16.37 18.41 43.90
C ASP A 457 16.08 17.58 42.64
N GLY A 458 15.88 16.28 42.80
CA GLY A 458 15.39 15.44 41.70
C GLY A 458 13.98 15.84 41.28
N LYS A 459 13.60 15.54 40.03
CA LYS A 459 12.30 15.94 39.46
C LYS A 459 11.68 14.84 38.61
N PHE A 460 10.36 14.75 38.62
CA PHE A 460 9.62 13.97 37.64
C PHE A 460 9.42 14.81 36.38
N LEU A 461 9.93 14.29 35.26
CA LEU A 461 9.78 14.89 33.94
C LEU A 461 8.82 14.06 33.11
N ASN A 462 7.71 14.66 32.71
CA ASN A 462 6.80 14.16 31.70
C ASN A 462 7.04 14.95 30.41
N THR A 463 7.48 14.26 29.36
CA THR A 463 7.85 14.85 28.07
C THR A 463 6.66 14.89 27.10
N PRO A 464 6.73 15.65 26.01
CA PRO A 464 5.74 15.59 24.93
C PRO A 464 5.99 14.45 23.93
N PHE A 465 6.89 13.50 24.22
CA PHE A 465 7.21 12.40 23.30
C PHE A 465 6.37 11.17 23.61
N LEU A 466 5.70 10.62 22.60
CA LEU A 466 4.81 9.48 22.74
C LEU A 466 5.56 8.24 23.26
N LYS A 467 4.88 7.46 24.12
CA LYS A 467 5.46 6.25 24.71
C LYS A 467 4.90 5.00 24.03
N TYR A 468 5.77 4.34 23.26
CA TYR A 468 5.54 2.98 22.75
C TYR A 468 6.45 1.98 23.46
N LEU A 469 6.17 0.69 23.27
CA LEU A 469 7.07 -0.37 23.70
C LEU A 469 8.40 -0.26 22.93
N GLY A 470 9.54 -0.42 23.60
CA GLY A 470 10.87 -0.24 23.00
C GLY A 470 11.47 1.16 23.14
N VAL A 471 10.68 2.18 23.53
CA VAL A 471 11.22 3.49 23.95
C VAL A 471 11.98 3.35 25.25
N HIS A 472 13.20 3.87 25.29
CA HIS A 472 14.07 3.91 26.46
C HIS A 472 14.76 5.27 26.55
N ALA A 473 15.31 5.58 27.72
CA ALA A 473 16.03 6.82 27.95
C ALA A 473 17.35 6.59 28.67
N THR A 474 18.33 7.44 28.42
CA THR A 474 19.56 7.53 29.20
C THR A 474 19.66 8.89 29.86
N ILE A 475 20.22 8.93 31.07
CA ILE A 475 20.58 10.15 31.78
C ILE A 475 22.09 10.10 31.97
N ASP A 476 22.80 11.07 31.40
CA ASP A 476 24.27 11.16 31.43
C ASP A 476 24.96 9.84 31.02
N GLY A 477 24.39 9.15 30.03
CA GLY A 477 24.90 7.88 29.49
C GLY A 477 24.40 6.61 30.18
N LYS A 478 23.73 6.71 31.34
CA LYS A 478 23.21 5.54 32.07
C LYS A 478 21.73 5.30 31.72
N GLU A 479 21.37 4.05 31.41
CA GLU A 479 19.98 3.67 31.12
C GLU A 479 19.08 3.91 32.36
N THR A 480 17.92 4.52 32.13
CA THR A 480 16.95 4.81 33.19
C THR A 480 15.58 4.23 32.86
N LYS A 481 14.82 3.90 33.90
CA LYS A 481 13.46 3.36 33.75
C LYS A 481 12.51 4.45 33.28
N VAL A 482 11.87 4.23 32.15
CA VAL A 482 10.79 5.08 31.63
C VAL A 482 9.42 4.48 31.96
N LYS A 483 8.46 5.33 32.31
CA LYS A 483 7.04 4.97 32.50
C LYS A 483 6.17 5.69 31.47
N THR A 484 4.96 5.17 31.27
CA THR A 484 3.91 5.86 30.51
C THR A 484 3.23 6.88 31.42
N SER A 485 3.20 8.14 31.00
CA SER A 485 2.53 9.22 31.73
C SER A 485 1.00 9.14 31.59
N ASN A 486 0.28 9.95 32.36
CA ASN A 486 -1.16 10.19 32.15
C ASN A 486 -1.51 10.85 30.80
N ARG A 487 -0.52 11.30 30.04
CA ARG A 487 -0.67 11.82 28.66
C ARG A 487 -0.35 10.77 27.59
N GLY A 488 0.01 9.53 27.96
CA GLY A 488 0.51 8.52 27.03
C GLY A 488 1.94 8.79 26.51
N THR A 489 2.69 9.64 27.20
CA THR A 489 4.05 10.08 26.82
C THR A 489 5.13 9.53 27.76
N VAL A 490 6.40 9.73 27.40
CA VAL A 490 7.53 9.29 28.21
C VAL A 490 7.61 10.11 29.51
N GLN A 491 7.57 9.41 30.64
CA GLN A 491 7.82 9.95 31.97
C GLN A 491 9.05 9.28 32.61
N LEU A 492 9.91 10.09 33.23
CA LEU A 492 11.09 9.60 33.95
C LEU A 492 11.43 10.48 35.15
N TYR A 493 12.12 9.89 36.13
CA TYR A 493 12.72 10.63 37.24
C TYR A 493 14.11 11.10 36.83
N VAL A 494 14.38 12.39 36.99
CA VAL A 494 15.65 13.04 36.68
C VAL A 494 16.37 13.32 38.00
N PRO A 495 17.50 12.63 38.30
CA PRO A 495 18.29 12.89 39.49
C PRO A 495 18.84 14.31 39.58
N LYS A 496 19.27 14.70 40.79
CA LYS A 496 20.02 15.94 40.99
C LYS A 496 21.31 15.93 40.16
N ASN A 497 21.75 17.11 39.73
CA ASN A 497 22.96 17.33 38.94
C ASN A 497 23.03 16.62 37.56
N SER A 498 21.91 16.07 37.07
CA SER A 498 21.88 15.54 35.71
C SER A 498 22.07 16.62 34.66
N LYS A 499 22.79 16.31 33.58
CA LYS A 499 23.13 17.29 32.53
C LYS A 499 22.36 17.03 31.24
N LYS A 500 22.14 15.77 30.89
CA LYS A 500 21.58 15.39 29.59
C LYS A 500 20.67 14.18 29.70
N ILE A 501 19.51 14.27 29.06
CA ILE A 501 18.60 13.15 28.83
C ILE A 501 18.61 12.85 27.33
N ILE A 502 18.68 11.57 26.96
CA ILE A 502 18.48 11.11 25.59
C ILE A 502 17.30 10.14 25.58
N ILE A 503 16.30 10.38 24.75
CA ILE A 503 15.16 9.49 24.53
C ILE A 503 15.31 8.89 23.13
N THR A 504 15.24 7.56 23.03
CA THR A 504 15.34 6.85 21.75
C THR A 504 14.49 5.57 21.76
N SER A 505 14.46 4.85 20.65
CA SER A 505 13.68 3.64 20.46
C SER A 505 14.50 2.52 19.83
N ARG A 506 14.12 1.28 20.11
CA ARG A 506 14.63 0.08 19.45
C ARG A 506 13.52 -0.95 19.33
N TYR A 507 13.63 -1.87 18.37
CA TYR A 507 12.76 -3.05 18.36
C TYR A 507 12.93 -3.87 19.64
N THR A 508 11.83 -4.46 20.08
CA THR A 508 11.82 -5.40 21.21
C THR A 508 12.50 -6.71 20.83
N ARG A 509 12.73 -7.60 21.81
CA ARG A 509 13.17 -8.98 21.53
C ARG A 509 12.24 -9.69 20.54
N LEU A 510 10.92 -9.56 20.72
CA LEU A 510 9.94 -10.13 19.79
C LEU A 510 10.07 -9.52 18.39
N GLY A 511 10.26 -8.20 18.28
CA GLY A 511 10.46 -7.57 16.98
C GLY A 511 11.73 -8.04 16.27
N ASN A 512 12.81 -8.27 17.01
CA ASN A 512 14.05 -8.84 16.45
C ASN A 512 13.85 -10.32 16.03
N VAL A 513 13.13 -11.13 16.82
CA VAL A 513 12.77 -12.49 16.44
C VAL A 513 11.88 -12.50 15.19
N ALA A 514 10.90 -11.61 15.11
CA ALA A 514 10.04 -11.45 13.93
C ALA A 514 10.85 -11.08 12.68
N LYS A 515 11.84 -10.18 12.82
CA LYS A 515 12.79 -9.87 11.75
C LYS A 515 13.54 -11.12 11.27
N LEU A 516 14.04 -11.94 12.19
CA LEU A 516 14.73 -13.19 11.85
C LEU A 516 13.81 -14.18 11.14
N ILE A 517 12.57 -14.37 11.62
CA ILE A 517 11.57 -15.25 10.97
C ILE A 517 11.33 -14.80 9.53
N SER A 518 11.16 -13.49 9.30
CA SER A 518 11.00 -12.93 7.95
C SER A 518 12.22 -13.21 7.05
N VAL A 519 13.43 -13.02 7.56
CA VAL A 519 14.68 -13.30 6.83
C VAL A 519 14.82 -14.78 6.49
N PHE A 520 14.57 -15.69 7.44
CA PHE A 520 14.60 -17.14 7.19
C PHE A 520 13.52 -17.57 6.20
N SER A 521 12.33 -16.98 6.26
CA SER A 521 11.26 -17.24 5.29
C SER A 521 11.65 -16.79 3.88
N LEU A 522 12.35 -15.66 3.76
CA LEU A 522 12.89 -15.19 2.48
C LEU A 522 13.99 -16.12 1.97
N ALA A 523 14.91 -16.57 2.83
CA ALA A 523 15.93 -17.54 2.46
C ALA A 523 15.32 -18.88 2.00
N ALA A 524 14.29 -19.37 2.70
CA ALA A 524 13.54 -20.55 2.32
C ALA A 524 12.86 -20.38 0.96
N LEU A 525 12.21 -19.22 0.70
CA LEU A 525 11.61 -18.90 -0.59
C LEU A 525 12.65 -18.96 -1.71
N ILE A 526 13.80 -18.31 -1.53
CA ILE A 526 14.89 -18.28 -2.52
C ILE A 526 15.41 -19.70 -2.76
N PHE A 527 15.67 -20.46 -1.70
CA PHE A 527 16.14 -21.84 -1.80
C PHE A 527 15.16 -22.73 -2.58
N LEU A 528 13.86 -22.67 -2.24
CA LEU A 528 12.82 -23.45 -2.92
C LEU A 528 12.71 -23.06 -4.40
N TYR A 529 12.83 -21.76 -4.71
CA TYR A 529 12.82 -21.27 -6.08
C TYR A 529 14.04 -21.75 -6.88
N LEU A 530 15.25 -21.68 -6.31
CA LEU A 530 16.48 -22.15 -6.96
C LEU A 530 16.48 -23.67 -7.16
N ARG A 531 16.06 -24.44 -6.14
CA ARG A 531 15.91 -25.90 -6.23
C ARG A 531 14.98 -26.28 -7.38
N LYS A 532 13.89 -25.55 -7.55
CA LYS A 532 12.94 -25.75 -8.64
C LYS A 532 13.55 -25.48 -10.01
N ILE A 533 14.32 -24.40 -10.17
CA ILE A 533 15.04 -24.11 -11.42
C ILE A 533 16.00 -25.26 -11.75
N TYR A 534 16.77 -25.71 -10.77
CA TYR A 534 17.72 -26.81 -10.93
C TYR A 534 17.03 -28.11 -11.38
N GLN A 535 15.95 -28.50 -10.71
CA GLN A 535 15.19 -29.71 -11.08
C GLN A 535 14.59 -29.65 -12.50
N LYS A 536 14.16 -28.46 -12.96
CA LYS A 536 13.69 -28.29 -14.35
C LYS A 536 14.82 -28.44 -15.36
N HIS A 537 16.00 -27.93 -15.03
CA HIS A 537 17.18 -28.05 -15.88
C HIS A 537 17.68 -29.51 -15.95
N ASP A 538 17.66 -30.23 -14.83
CA ASP A 538 18.11 -31.63 -14.77
C ASP A 538 17.18 -32.57 -15.54
N LYS A 539 15.85 -32.40 -15.40
CA LYS A 539 14.85 -33.11 -16.23
C LYS A 539 14.99 -32.85 -17.73
N SER A 540 15.58 -31.73 -18.14
CA SER A 540 15.85 -31.45 -19.55
C SER A 540 17.13 -32.10 -20.09
N LYS A 541 17.96 -32.67 -19.21
CA LYS A 541 19.22 -33.37 -19.55
C LYS A 541 19.12 -34.89 -19.47
N SER A 542 18.10 -35.46 -18.82
CA SER A 542 17.89 -36.92 -18.81
C SER A 542 17.47 -37.40 -20.21
N PRO A 543 18.22 -38.30 -20.87
CA PRO A 543 17.79 -38.88 -22.13
C PRO A 543 16.50 -39.68 -21.87
N VAL A 544 15.48 -39.43 -22.70
CA VAL A 544 14.29 -40.28 -22.76
C VAL A 544 14.76 -41.66 -23.21
N ILE A 545 14.92 -42.58 -22.26
CA ILE A 545 15.04 -44.00 -22.58
C ILE A 545 13.65 -44.39 -23.09
N LYS A 546 13.51 -44.44 -24.42
CA LYS A 546 12.40 -45.15 -25.06
C LYS A 546 12.63 -46.64 -24.80
N SER A 547 11.84 -47.22 -23.90
CA SER A 547 11.55 -48.65 -23.91
C SER A 547 10.24 -48.86 -24.64
#